data_AF-A0A1Q5M6U0-F1
#
_entry.id   AF-A0A1Q5M6U0-F1
#
_cell.length_a   1.000
_cell.length_b   1.000
_cell.length_c   1.000
_cell.angle_alpha   90.00
_cell.angle_beta   90.00
_cell.angle_gamma   90.00
#
_symmetry.space_group_name_H-M   'P 1'
#
loop_
_entity.id
_entity.type
_entity.pdbx_description
1 polymer ?
#
loop_
_entity_poly.entity_id
_entity_poly.type
_entity_poly.pdbx_seq_one_letter_code
_entity_poly.pdbx_strand_id
1 'polypeptide(L)'
;MTETTPYDADRARFTRQALARLVLCDHAVDVADSARGLVATENDPDTGPGGRVSQAFQLIELAQRALASAVIYERERGSSWSEIAQYLGIDAAEAGARFAADLDGWDKAFDAPYRLDEAGRKRIPQLPTAAYDPSWACDQLDRWAYLQRLGIDQHQAVSSGLVMAAPEEESSSVPP
;
A
#
# COMPACT_ATOMS: atom_id res chain seq x y z
N MET A 1 29.60 1.43 0.65
CA MET A 1 28.83 0.17 0.67
C MET A 1 27.53 0.48 1.39
N THR A 2 26.41 0.57 0.67
CA THR A 2 25.09 0.75 1.28
C THR A 2 24.74 -0.56 1.97
N GLU A 3 24.81 -0.55 3.30
CA GLU A 3 24.42 -1.67 4.15
C GLU A 3 22.93 -1.97 3.90
N THR A 4 22.67 -3.10 3.23
CA THR A 4 21.33 -3.65 2.98
C THR A 4 20.72 -4.11 4.29
N THR A 5 19.47 -3.72 4.54
CA THR A 5 18.73 -4.10 5.75
C THR A 5 17.99 -5.43 5.53
N PRO A 6 17.60 -6.16 6.61
CA PRO A 6 16.72 -7.33 6.48
C PRO A 6 15.40 -7.05 5.74
N TYR A 7 14.88 -5.82 5.86
CA TYR A 7 13.68 -5.37 5.14
C TYR A 7 13.90 -5.27 3.62
N ASP A 8 15.12 -4.93 3.20
CA ASP A 8 15.45 -4.87 1.76
C ASP A 8 15.46 -6.28 1.14
N ALA A 9 16.03 -7.26 1.85
CA ALA A 9 16.06 -8.65 1.42
C ALA A 9 14.65 -9.27 1.37
N ASP A 10 13.82 -8.99 2.37
CA ASP A 10 12.43 -9.49 2.38
C ASP A 10 11.60 -8.84 1.26
N ARG A 11 11.71 -7.52 1.10
CA ARG A 11 11.04 -6.78 0.02
C ARG A 11 11.41 -7.27 -1.37
N ALA A 12 12.66 -7.65 -1.60
CA ALA A 12 13.14 -8.18 -2.87
C ALA A 12 12.43 -9.47 -3.32
N ARG A 13 11.76 -10.19 -2.40
CA ARG A 13 10.99 -11.40 -2.71
C ARG A 13 9.66 -11.10 -3.40
N PHE A 14 9.21 -9.85 -3.40
CA PHE A 14 7.92 -9.42 -3.95
C PHE A 14 8.14 -8.59 -5.22
N THR A 15 7.26 -8.77 -6.20
CA THR A 15 7.21 -7.85 -7.35
C THR A 15 6.70 -6.48 -6.92
N ARG A 16 7.03 -5.41 -7.68
CA ARG A 16 6.46 -4.07 -7.45
C ARG A 16 4.94 -4.07 -7.49
N GLN A 17 4.34 -4.86 -8.38
CA GLN A 17 2.90 -5.09 -8.44
C GLN A 17 2.35 -5.66 -7.12
N ALA A 18 3.00 -6.68 -6.54
CA ALA A 18 2.57 -7.25 -5.25
C ALA A 18 2.70 -6.25 -4.09
N LEU A 19 3.78 -5.48 -4.05
CA LEU A 19 3.98 -4.43 -3.04
C LEU A 19 2.89 -3.33 -3.18
N ALA A 20 2.59 -2.89 -4.39
CA ALA A 20 1.50 -1.94 -4.64
C ALA A 20 0.14 -2.51 -4.22
N ARG A 21 -0.09 -3.82 -4.44
CA ARG A 21 -1.32 -4.48 -4.01
C ARG A 21 -1.47 -4.50 -2.49
N LEU A 22 -0.36 -4.73 -1.75
CA LEU A 22 -0.32 -4.68 -0.29
C LEU A 22 -0.64 -3.27 0.24
N VAL A 23 -0.05 -2.23 -0.35
CA VAL A 23 -0.35 -0.84 0.01
C VAL A 23 -1.82 -0.49 -0.25
N LEU A 24 -2.39 -0.98 -1.35
CA LEU A 24 -3.83 -0.82 -1.60
C LEU A 24 -4.68 -1.52 -0.52
N CYS A 25 -4.35 -2.76 -0.14
CA CYS A 25 -5.05 -3.45 0.95
C CYS A 25 -4.96 -2.69 2.28
N ASP A 26 -3.77 -2.21 2.64
CA ASP A 26 -3.51 -1.45 3.87
C ASP A 26 -4.36 -0.18 3.92
N HIS A 27 -4.35 0.64 2.87
CA HIS A 27 -5.19 1.83 2.80
C HIS A 27 -6.70 1.51 2.80
N ALA A 28 -7.11 0.40 2.18
CA ALA A 28 -8.51 -0.03 2.20
C ALA A 28 -8.99 -0.46 3.60
N VAL A 29 -8.10 -1.06 4.40
CA VAL A 29 -8.38 -1.37 5.81
C VAL A 29 -8.62 -0.09 6.61
N ASP A 30 -7.78 0.93 6.45
CA ASP A 30 -7.98 2.21 7.13
C ASP A 30 -9.33 2.85 6.77
N VAL A 31 -9.73 2.80 5.49
CA VAL A 31 -11.04 3.28 5.03
C VAL A 31 -12.16 2.49 5.69
N ALA A 32 -12.07 1.16 5.71
CA ALA A 32 -13.10 0.30 6.29
C ALA A 32 -13.25 0.52 7.80
N ASP A 33 -12.13 0.62 8.53
CA ASP A 33 -12.13 0.86 9.97
C ASP A 33 -12.61 2.27 10.33
N SER A 34 -12.23 3.28 9.54
CA SER A 34 -12.74 4.64 9.69
C SER A 34 -14.25 4.72 9.44
N ALA A 35 -14.74 4.09 8.37
CA ALA A 35 -16.17 4.02 8.06
C ALA A 35 -16.95 3.28 9.15
N ARG A 36 -16.40 2.17 9.68
CA ARG A 36 -16.97 1.42 10.81
C ARG A 36 -17.09 2.30 12.07
N GLY A 37 -16.10 3.13 12.34
CA GLY A 37 -16.10 4.06 13.48
C GLY A 37 -17.21 5.12 13.44
N LEU A 38 -17.68 5.48 12.24
CA LEU A 38 -18.81 6.40 12.05
C LEU A 38 -20.18 5.75 12.31
N VAL A 39 -20.27 4.43 12.26
CA VAL A 39 -21.53 3.70 12.51
C VAL A 39 -21.84 3.62 14.01
N ALA A 40 -20.81 3.56 14.86
CA ALA A 40 -20.98 3.40 16.30
C ALA A 40 -21.47 4.70 16.96
N THR A 41 -22.70 4.69 17.49
CA THR A 41 -23.33 5.85 18.16
C THR A 41 -22.96 5.95 19.64
N GLU A 42 -22.45 4.89 20.26
CA GLU A 42 -22.14 4.85 21.70
C GLU A 42 -21.11 5.93 22.12
N ASN A 43 -20.25 6.35 21.20
CA ASN A 43 -19.21 7.34 21.44
C ASN A 43 -19.63 8.78 21.04
N ASP A 44 -20.88 9.01 20.67
CA ASP A 44 -21.39 10.37 20.37
C ASP A 44 -21.21 11.35 21.54
N PRO A 45 -21.45 10.97 22.81
CA PRO A 45 -21.25 11.88 23.94
C PRO A 45 -19.79 12.32 24.12
N ASP A 46 -18.82 11.47 23.76
CA ASP A 46 -17.38 11.74 23.84
C ASP A 46 -16.89 12.55 22.63
N THR A 47 -17.67 12.57 21.55
CA THR A 47 -17.37 13.28 20.32
C THR A 47 -17.93 14.70 20.43
N GLY A 48 -17.10 15.65 20.87
CA GLY A 48 -17.49 17.06 20.99
C GLY A 48 -18.09 17.67 19.70
N PRO A 49 -18.69 18.87 19.76
CA PRO A 49 -19.35 19.49 18.62
C PRO A 49 -18.47 19.52 17.36
N GLY A 50 -18.99 19.00 16.24
CA GLY A 50 -18.27 18.91 14.97
C GLY A 50 -17.36 17.68 14.81
N GLY A 51 -17.17 16.86 15.84
CA GLY A 51 -16.27 15.70 15.76
C GLY A 51 -16.70 14.65 14.72
N ARG A 52 -18.01 14.45 14.51
CA ARG A 52 -18.50 13.57 13.43
C ARG A 52 -18.22 14.11 12.03
N VAL A 53 -18.25 15.43 11.84
CA VAL A 53 -17.82 16.07 10.58
C VAL A 53 -16.33 15.87 10.36
N SER A 54 -15.52 16.04 11.41
CA SER A 54 -14.08 15.78 11.33
C SER A 54 -13.76 14.33 10.96
N GLN A 55 -14.45 13.36 11.55
CA GLN A 55 -14.28 11.94 11.23
C GLN A 55 -14.71 11.63 9.78
N ALA A 56 -15.84 12.18 9.33
CA ALA A 56 -16.29 12.03 7.94
C ALA A 56 -15.32 12.66 6.93
N PHE A 57 -14.72 13.80 7.29
CA PHE A 57 -13.68 14.41 6.46
C PHE A 57 -12.42 13.54 6.38
N GLN A 58 -11.97 12.98 7.50
CA GLN A 58 -10.84 12.03 7.53
C GLN A 58 -11.11 10.78 6.67
N LEU A 59 -12.36 10.29 6.63
CA LEU A 59 -12.75 9.19 5.74
C LEU A 59 -12.54 9.56 4.26
N ILE A 60 -12.83 10.80 3.87
CA ILE A 60 -12.59 11.28 2.49
C ILE A 60 -11.09 11.28 2.19
N GLU A 61 -10.25 11.77 3.09
CA GLU A 61 -8.79 11.77 2.91
C GLU A 61 -8.23 10.34 2.80
N LEU A 62 -8.76 9.41 3.60
CA LEU A 62 -8.42 8.00 3.54
C LEU A 62 -8.84 7.36 2.20
N ALA A 63 -10.06 7.64 1.74
CA ALA A 63 -10.55 7.14 0.46
C ALA A 63 -9.73 7.69 -0.72
N GLN A 64 -9.27 8.94 -0.65
CA GLN A 64 -8.38 9.51 -1.65
C GLN A 64 -7.01 8.82 -1.68
N ARG A 65 -6.45 8.49 -0.51
CA ARG A 65 -5.20 7.69 -0.42
C ARG A 65 -5.36 6.27 -0.96
N ALA A 66 -6.50 5.63 -0.70
CA ALA A 66 -6.82 4.31 -1.26
C ALA A 66 -7.00 4.37 -2.79
N LEU A 67 -7.59 5.46 -3.32
CA LEU A 67 -7.69 5.66 -4.76
C LEU A 67 -6.32 5.84 -5.42
N ALA A 68 -5.43 6.63 -4.82
CA ALA A 68 -4.07 6.81 -5.33
C ALA A 68 -3.29 5.47 -5.34
N SER A 69 -3.37 4.67 -4.28
CA SER A 69 -2.72 3.35 -4.26
C SER A 69 -3.35 2.36 -5.24
N ALA A 70 -4.66 2.46 -5.52
CA ALA A 70 -5.31 1.67 -6.55
C ALA A 70 -4.78 2.02 -7.95
N VAL A 71 -4.61 3.31 -8.25
CA VAL A 71 -4.02 3.76 -9.51
C VAL A 71 -2.58 3.26 -9.64
N ILE A 72 -1.75 3.38 -8.59
CA ILE A 72 -0.38 2.83 -8.61
C ILE A 72 -0.39 1.33 -8.88
N TYR A 73 -1.24 0.57 -8.20
CA TYR A 73 -1.37 -0.88 -8.43
C TYR A 73 -1.76 -1.23 -9.87
N GLU A 74 -2.75 -0.54 -10.44
CA GLU A 74 -3.15 -0.74 -11.83
C GLU A 74 -2.03 -0.39 -12.81
N ARG A 75 -1.26 0.67 -12.55
CA ARG A 75 -0.11 1.05 -13.36
C ARG A 75 1.02 0.00 -13.29
N GLU A 76 1.30 -0.55 -12.11
CA GLU A 76 2.25 -1.66 -11.93
C GLU A 76 1.78 -2.96 -12.60
N ARG A 77 0.45 -3.18 -12.69
CA ARG A 77 -0.15 -4.30 -13.42
C ARG A 77 -0.17 -4.09 -14.93
N GLY A 78 0.22 -2.92 -15.42
CA GLY A 78 0.33 -2.59 -16.84
C GLY A 78 -0.90 -1.92 -17.45
N SER A 79 -1.90 -1.55 -16.66
CA SER A 79 -3.11 -0.85 -17.14
C SER A 79 -2.74 0.53 -17.70
N SER A 80 -3.28 0.87 -18.85
CA SER A 80 -3.11 2.15 -19.53
C SER A 80 -3.87 3.28 -18.83
N TRP A 81 -3.46 4.53 -19.07
CA TRP A 81 -4.21 5.70 -18.58
C TRP A 81 -5.63 5.78 -19.13
N SER A 82 -5.87 5.31 -20.36
CA SER A 82 -7.23 5.23 -20.93
C SER A 82 -8.12 4.27 -20.17
N GLU A 83 -7.61 3.09 -19.77
CA GLU A 83 -8.37 2.12 -18.98
C GLU A 83 -8.68 2.66 -17.58
N ILE A 84 -7.72 3.30 -16.93
CA ILE A 84 -7.90 3.90 -15.61
C ILE A 84 -8.89 5.07 -15.66
N ALA A 85 -8.71 5.98 -16.62
CA ALA A 85 -9.54 7.18 -16.75
C ALA A 85 -11.01 6.86 -17.02
N GLN A 86 -11.30 5.77 -17.73
CA GLN A 86 -12.66 5.28 -17.93
C GLN A 86 -13.40 5.05 -16.61
N TYR A 87 -12.74 4.46 -15.60
CA TYR A 87 -13.35 4.22 -14.29
C TYR A 87 -13.45 5.48 -13.43
N LEU A 88 -12.58 6.45 -13.67
CA LEU A 88 -12.57 7.74 -12.98
C LEU A 88 -13.56 8.74 -13.56
N GLY A 89 -14.06 8.51 -14.78
CA GLY A 89 -14.97 9.41 -15.48
C GLY A 89 -14.31 10.72 -15.93
N ILE A 90 -12.99 10.70 -16.14
CA ILE A 90 -12.17 11.84 -16.60
C ILE A 90 -11.40 11.46 -17.86
N ASP A 91 -10.69 12.40 -18.48
CA ASP A 91 -9.84 12.08 -19.62
C ASP A 91 -8.48 11.48 -19.19
N ALA A 92 -7.83 10.78 -20.13
CA ALA A 92 -6.57 10.08 -19.85
C ALA A 92 -5.41 11.01 -19.51
N ALA A 93 -5.37 12.22 -20.08
CA ALA A 93 -4.33 13.20 -19.79
C ALA A 93 -4.54 13.82 -18.41
N GLU A 94 -5.79 14.11 -18.04
CA GLU A 94 -6.18 14.56 -16.70
C GLU A 94 -5.84 13.49 -15.66
N ALA A 95 -6.18 12.21 -15.90
CA ALA A 95 -5.82 11.12 -15.01
C ALA A 95 -4.30 11.02 -14.80
N GLY A 96 -3.52 11.06 -15.91
CA GLY A 96 -2.06 11.05 -15.85
C GLY A 96 -1.49 12.22 -15.07
N ALA A 97 -2.00 13.44 -15.30
CA ALA A 97 -1.55 14.64 -14.58
C ALA A 97 -1.90 14.60 -13.09
N ARG A 98 -3.10 14.11 -12.75
CA ARG A 98 -3.61 14.04 -11.37
C ARG A 98 -2.76 13.13 -10.48
N PHE A 99 -2.32 11.99 -11.01
CA PHE A 99 -1.60 10.96 -10.24
C PHE A 99 -0.09 10.90 -10.55
N ALA A 100 0.44 11.85 -11.34
CA ALA A 100 1.85 11.91 -11.68
C ALA A 100 2.76 11.99 -10.44
N ALA A 101 2.39 12.83 -9.47
CA ALA A 101 3.18 13.00 -8.25
C ALA A 101 3.21 11.73 -7.38
N ASP A 102 2.11 10.98 -7.33
CA ASP A 102 2.01 9.73 -6.58
C ASP A 102 2.89 8.63 -7.21
N LEU A 103 2.86 8.51 -8.55
CA LEU A 103 3.71 7.58 -9.28
C LEU A 103 5.20 7.95 -9.18
N ASP A 104 5.53 9.23 -9.36
CA ASP A 104 6.90 9.72 -9.21
C ASP A 104 7.44 9.43 -7.80
N GLY A 105 6.61 9.64 -6.77
CA GLY A 105 6.96 9.34 -5.38
C GLY A 105 7.20 7.84 -5.17
N TRP A 106 6.33 7.01 -5.73
CA TRP A 106 6.46 5.56 -5.71
C TRP A 106 7.74 5.08 -6.41
N ASP A 107 8.02 5.53 -7.63
CA ASP A 107 9.25 5.18 -8.37
C ASP A 107 10.52 5.62 -7.61
N LYS A 108 10.55 6.88 -7.15
CA LYS A 108 11.69 7.41 -6.37
C LYS A 108 11.94 6.66 -5.07
N ALA A 109 10.90 6.11 -4.45
CA ALA A 109 11.03 5.32 -3.23
C ALA A 109 11.68 3.94 -3.47
N PHE A 110 11.69 3.42 -4.71
CA PHE A 110 12.51 2.24 -5.04
C PHE A 110 13.96 2.62 -5.36
N ASP A 111 14.19 3.75 -6.02
CA ASP A 111 15.54 4.24 -6.33
C ASP A 111 16.31 4.70 -5.09
N ALA A 112 15.62 5.37 -4.17
CA ALA A 112 16.16 5.84 -2.90
C ALA A 112 15.24 5.41 -1.73
N PRO A 113 15.30 4.15 -1.28
CA PRO A 113 14.38 3.62 -0.25
C PRO A 113 14.41 4.33 1.10
N TYR A 114 15.50 5.03 1.38
CA TYR A 114 15.70 5.74 2.64
C TYR A 114 16.13 7.17 2.38
N ARG A 115 15.51 8.10 3.11
CA ARG A 115 16.04 9.45 3.31
C ARG A 115 16.56 9.58 4.73
N LEU A 116 17.50 10.50 4.96
CA LEU A 116 17.88 10.86 6.32
C LEU A 116 16.89 11.87 6.90
N ASP A 117 16.72 11.86 8.22
CA ASP A 117 16.07 12.94 8.95
C ASP A 117 16.89 14.25 8.88
N GLU A 118 16.33 15.36 9.33
CA GLU A 118 16.99 16.68 9.30
C GLU A 118 18.34 16.69 10.03
N ALA A 119 18.50 15.82 11.04
CA ALA A 119 19.73 15.66 11.80
C ALA A 119 20.77 14.74 11.15
N GLY A 120 20.43 14.03 10.07
CA GLY A 120 21.29 13.07 9.39
C GLY A 120 21.50 11.74 10.17
N ARG A 121 20.72 11.50 11.22
CA ARG A 121 20.94 10.40 12.19
C ARG A 121 20.03 9.21 11.96
N LYS A 122 18.80 9.44 11.48
CA LYS A 122 17.80 8.39 11.32
C LYS A 122 17.46 8.19 9.85
N ARG A 123 17.51 6.94 9.39
CA ARG A 123 16.94 6.53 8.10
C ARG A 123 15.42 6.49 8.23
N ILE A 124 14.75 7.25 7.37
CA ILE A 124 13.29 7.28 7.24
C ILE A 124 12.95 6.54 5.95
N PRO A 125 12.23 5.41 6.02
CA PRO A 125 11.70 4.73 4.83
C PRO A 125 10.86 5.69 3.98
N GLN A 126 11.05 5.65 2.67
CA GLN A 126 10.24 6.42 1.72
C GLN A 126 9.06 5.62 1.17
N LEU A 127 9.15 4.29 1.17
CA LEU A 127 8.04 3.42 0.82
C LEU A 127 6.96 3.43 1.92
N PRO A 128 5.68 3.31 1.56
CA PRO A 128 4.62 3.03 2.52
C PRO A 128 4.93 1.77 3.33
N THR A 129 4.52 1.72 4.60
CA THR A 129 4.85 0.63 5.54
C THR A 129 4.57 -0.74 4.95
N ALA A 130 3.43 -0.94 4.29
CA ALA A 130 3.06 -2.22 3.69
C ALA A 130 3.94 -2.67 2.52
N ALA A 131 4.60 -1.73 1.81
CA ALA A 131 5.60 -2.04 0.79
C ALA A 131 7.03 -2.12 1.37
N TYR A 132 7.28 -1.44 2.48
CA TYR A 132 8.56 -1.43 3.16
C TYR A 132 8.81 -2.74 3.93
N ASP A 133 7.80 -3.24 4.64
CA ASP A 133 7.81 -4.48 5.44
C ASP A 133 6.65 -5.40 5.00
N PRO A 134 6.78 -6.05 3.82
CA PRO A 134 5.68 -6.79 3.21
C PRO A 134 5.29 -8.07 3.96
N SER A 135 6.24 -8.76 4.62
CA SER A 135 5.90 -9.93 5.43
C SER A 135 5.01 -9.55 6.62
N TRP A 136 5.35 -8.47 7.34
CA TRP A 136 4.50 -7.98 8.42
C TRP A 136 3.12 -7.53 7.92
N ALA A 137 3.07 -6.86 6.76
CA ALA A 137 1.82 -6.42 6.15
C ALA A 137 0.92 -7.61 5.77
N CYS A 138 1.48 -8.66 5.17
CA CYS A 138 0.76 -9.90 4.88
C CYS A 138 0.10 -10.46 6.15
N ASP A 139 0.87 -10.65 7.23
CA ASP A 139 0.37 -11.20 8.48
C ASP A 139 -0.76 -10.34 9.09
N GLN A 140 -0.62 -9.02 9.04
CA GLN A 140 -1.62 -8.11 9.59
C GLN A 140 -2.91 -8.11 8.76
N LEU A 141 -2.78 -8.04 7.44
CA LEU A 141 -3.91 -7.97 6.51
C LEU A 141 -4.68 -9.29 6.45
N ASP A 142 -3.98 -10.43 6.47
CA ASP A 142 -4.60 -11.75 6.57
C ASP A 142 -5.40 -11.90 7.87
N ARG A 143 -4.81 -11.47 9.00
CA ARG A 143 -5.51 -11.45 10.29
C ARG A 143 -6.74 -10.56 10.25
N TRP A 144 -6.62 -9.35 9.68
CA TRP A 144 -7.75 -8.44 9.56
C TRP A 144 -8.87 -9.07 8.71
N ALA A 145 -8.54 -9.62 7.55
CA ALA A 145 -9.50 -10.29 6.67
C ALA A 145 -10.21 -11.45 7.37
N TYR A 146 -9.46 -12.29 8.10
CA TYR A 146 -10.01 -13.37 8.91
C TYR A 146 -11.00 -12.87 9.99
N LEU A 147 -10.63 -11.83 10.74
CA LEU A 147 -11.50 -11.25 11.78
C LEU A 147 -12.78 -10.64 11.20
N GLN A 148 -12.69 -10.05 10.00
CA GLN A 148 -13.85 -9.52 9.26
C GLN A 148 -14.63 -10.60 8.48
N ARG A 149 -14.19 -11.87 8.55
CA ARG A 149 -14.76 -13.02 7.83
C ARG A 149 -14.78 -12.83 6.31
N LEU A 150 -13.76 -12.17 5.77
CA LEU A 150 -13.53 -12.04 4.34
C LEU A 150 -12.75 -13.25 3.85
N GLY A 151 -13.33 -14.00 2.89
CA GLY A 151 -12.78 -15.28 2.43
C GLY A 151 -13.15 -16.41 3.39
N ILE A 152 -14.11 -17.26 2.99
CA ILE A 152 -14.62 -18.35 3.83
C ILE A 152 -13.46 -19.27 4.24
N ASP A 153 -13.14 -19.29 5.54
CA ASP A 153 -12.14 -20.14 6.20
C ASP A 153 -10.70 -20.10 5.64
N GLN A 154 -10.32 -19.03 4.92
CA GLN A 154 -8.96 -18.84 4.42
C GLN A 154 -8.16 -17.92 5.34
N HIS A 155 -7.17 -18.49 6.04
CA HIS A 155 -6.24 -17.73 6.88
C HIS A 155 -5.25 -16.85 6.09
N GLN A 156 -5.17 -17.01 4.76
CA GLN A 156 -4.25 -16.28 3.88
C GLN A 156 -5.01 -15.55 2.76
N ALA A 157 -6.11 -14.88 3.09
CA ALA A 157 -7.00 -14.25 2.11
C ALA A 157 -6.33 -13.11 1.31
N VAL A 158 -5.25 -12.53 1.82
CA VAL A 158 -4.50 -11.44 1.18
C VAL A 158 -3.16 -11.94 0.65
N SER A 159 -2.38 -12.66 1.45
CA SER A 159 -1.02 -13.06 1.07
C SER A 159 -0.95 -14.12 -0.03
N SER A 160 -1.94 -15.02 -0.12
CA SER A 160 -1.92 -16.14 -1.07
C SER A 160 -2.05 -15.73 -2.55
N GLY A 161 -2.57 -14.53 -2.83
CA GLY A 161 -2.80 -14.03 -4.20
C GLY A 161 -1.67 -13.16 -4.76
N LEU A 162 -0.57 -12.98 -4.03
CA LEU A 162 0.49 -12.05 -4.42
C LEU A 162 1.46 -12.65 -5.44
N VAL A 163 1.92 -11.81 -6.38
CA VAL A 163 2.91 -12.20 -7.39
C VAL A 163 4.32 -12.04 -6.81
N MET A 164 4.96 -13.17 -6.51
CA MET A 164 6.33 -13.21 -5.98
C MET A 164 7.37 -12.95 -7.08
N ALA A 165 8.51 -12.37 -6.69
CA ALA A 165 9.67 -12.29 -7.57
C ALA A 165 10.25 -13.70 -7.80
N ALA A 166 10.84 -13.93 -8.98
CA ALA A 166 11.54 -15.19 -9.22
C ALA A 166 12.73 -15.33 -8.26
N PRO A 167 12.97 -16.51 -7.65
CA PRO A 167 14.18 -16.72 -6.89
C PRO A 167 15.38 -16.53 -7.81
N GLU A 168 16.39 -15.76 -7.38
CA GLU A 168 17.68 -15.72 -8.08
C GLU A 168 18.24 -17.15 -8.06
N GLU A 169 18.33 -17.79 -9.23
CA GLU A 169 18.99 -19.08 -9.34
C GLU A 169 20.45 -18.89 -8.89
N GLU A 170 20.81 -19.53 -7.78
CA GLU A 170 22.21 -19.69 -7.37
C GLU A 170 22.98 -20.23 -8.57
N SER A 171 23.79 -19.37 -9.20
CA SER A 171 24.73 -19.77 -10.23
C SER A 171 25.69 -20.79 -9.60
N SER A 172 25.37 -22.07 -9.79
CA SER A 172 26.20 -23.20 -9.40
C SER A 172 27.52 -23.09 -10.15
N SER A 173 28.49 -22.45 -9.49
CA SER A 173 29.90 -22.48 -9.85
C SER A 173 30.39 -23.91 -9.63
N VAL A 174 30.39 -24.71 -10.69
CA VAL A 174 31.16 -25.96 -10.75
C VAL A 174 32.61 -25.59 -11.15
N PRO A 175 33.62 -25.76 -10.29
CA PRO A 175 35.01 -25.61 -10.68
C PRO A 175 35.53 -26.92 -11.34
N PRO A 176 36.67 -26.85 -12.07
CA PRO A 176 37.07 -27.83 -13.09
C PRO A 176 37.57 -29.19 -12.56
#